data_AF-A0A4Z2C5Y2-F1
#
_entry.id   AF-A0A4Z2C5Y2-F1
#
_cell.length_a   1.000
_cell.length_b   1.000
_cell.length_c   1.000
_cell.angle_alpha   90.00
_cell.angle_beta   90.00
_cell.angle_gamma   90.00
#
_symmetry.space_group_name_H-M   'P 1'
#
loop_
_entity.id
_entity.type
_entity.pdbx_description
1 polymer ?
#
loop_
_entity_poly.entity_id
_entity_poly.type
_entity_poly.pdbx_seq_one_letter_code
_entity_poly.pdbx_strand_id
1 'polypeptide(L)'
;MDDAAECFENILMRIHFHMVDETKDDFCMARHCIPHQKFSMMLLEQCVCSNCGGSSQPLPFSQMVHYISTTSLCNQALKMLASREQATPRMFGELLRNASMGDLRNCPGQCGQKLQTSRVLLNSPEVVTIGLVWDSEHSDLAEDVIHALGTCLHLGDLFSRVTEEKARQSELYLVGIVCYYGRHYSTFFFQTRMRRWMYFDDAHVKEVALISEIRFDHEIIFTETSDKK
;
A
#
# COMPACT_ATOMS: atom_id res chain seq x y z
N MET A 1 16.94 -9.56 12.45
CA MET A 1 15.49 -9.42 12.63
C MET A 1 14.88 -9.50 11.24
N ASP A 2 13.81 -10.26 11.11
CA ASP A 2 13.10 -10.47 9.85
C ASP A 2 12.49 -9.16 9.33
N ASP A 3 12.11 -9.18 8.07
CA ASP A 3 11.47 -8.08 7.36
C ASP A 3 10.30 -7.48 8.17
N ALA A 4 10.24 -6.15 8.30
CA ALA A 4 9.22 -5.50 9.13
C ALA A 4 7.80 -5.69 8.58
N ALA A 5 7.63 -5.75 7.26
CA ALA A 5 6.35 -6.03 6.64
C ALA A 5 5.94 -7.49 6.90
N GLU A 6 6.88 -8.44 6.78
CA GLU A 6 6.63 -9.86 7.11
C GLU A 6 6.26 -10.02 8.60
N CYS A 7 6.95 -9.32 9.49
CA CYS A 7 6.64 -9.30 10.92
C CYS A 7 5.22 -8.76 11.17
N PHE A 8 4.85 -7.66 10.49
CA PHE A 8 3.53 -7.07 10.58
C PHE A 8 2.42 -8.05 10.12
N GLU A 9 2.60 -8.69 8.96
CA GLU A 9 1.66 -9.70 8.46
C GLU A 9 1.53 -10.88 9.45
N ASN A 10 2.64 -11.36 10.00
CA ASN A 10 2.64 -12.43 11.01
C ASN A 10 1.89 -12.05 12.29
N ILE A 11 2.03 -10.81 12.76
CA ILE A 11 1.29 -10.29 13.91
C ILE A 11 -0.21 -10.27 13.59
N LEU A 12 -0.60 -9.74 12.42
CA LEU A 12 -2.00 -9.70 11.99
C LEU A 12 -2.60 -11.10 11.90
N MET A 13 -1.89 -12.05 11.31
CA MET A 13 -2.34 -13.45 11.21
C MET A 13 -2.46 -14.12 12.58
N ARG A 14 -1.55 -13.81 13.51
CA ARG A 14 -1.66 -14.31 14.88
C ARG A 14 -2.88 -13.75 15.62
N ILE A 15 -3.17 -12.46 15.44
CA ILE A 15 -4.38 -11.84 15.99
C ILE A 15 -5.63 -12.48 15.38
N HIS A 16 -5.65 -12.68 14.06
CA HIS A 16 -6.77 -13.35 13.38
C HIS A 16 -7.04 -14.74 13.95
N PHE A 17 -6.00 -15.56 14.08
CA PHE A 17 -6.09 -16.91 14.63
C PHE A 17 -6.74 -16.95 16.01
N HIS A 18 -6.37 -16.02 16.90
CA HIS A 18 -6.95 -15.94 18.25
C HIS A 18 -8.35 -15.34 18.29
N MET A 19 -8.74 -14.56 17.28
CA MET A 19 -10.06 -13.95 17.22
C MET A 19 -11.13 -14.87 16.65
N VAL A 20 -10.77 -15.78 15.73
CA VAL A 20 -11.72 -16.55 14.90
C VAL A 20 -11.57 -18.05 15.12
N ASP A 21 -11.45 -18.45 16.38
CA ASP A 21 -11.40 -19.85 16.85
C ASP A 21 -10.38 -20.73 16.10
N GLU A 22 -9.14 -20.24 15.97
CA GLU A 22 -7.99 -21.00 15.45
C GLU A 22 -8.09 -21.40 13.97
N THR A 23 -8.98 -20.75 13.20
CA THR A 23 -9.05 -20.93 11.75
C THR A 23 -7.89 -20.21 11.05
N LYS A 24 -7.36 -20.81 9.98
CA LYS A 24 -6.36 -20.21 9.08
C LYS A 24 -6.99 -19.91 7.72
N ASP A 25 -8.11 -19.20 7.74
CA ASP A 25 -8.83 -18.87 6.51
C ASP A 25 -8.42 -17.46 6.04
N ASP A 26 -7.83 -17.39 4.85
CA ASP A 26 -7.45 -16.13 4.20
C ASP A 26 -8.69 -15.31 3.76
N PHE A 27 -9.88 -15.93 3.74
CA PHE A 27 -11.16 -15.30 3.39
C PHE A 27 -12.07 -15.14 4.61
N CYS A 28 -11.51 -14.69 5.73
CA CYS A 28 -12.29 -14.42 6.93
C CYS A 28 -13.22 -13.20 6.77
N MET A 29 -14.53 -13.42 6.96
CA MET A 29 -15.55 -12.36 6.96
C MET A 29 -16.13 -12.08 8.37
N ALA A 30 -15.48 -12.57 9.43
CA ALA A 30 -15.93 -12.37 10.80
C ALA A 30 -15.86 -10.89 11.18
N ARG A 31 -17.00 -10.33 11.60
CA ARG A 31 -17.11 -8.91 11.99
C ARG A 31 -16.24 -8.51 13.18
N HIS A 32 -15.83 -9.48 14.00
CA HIS A 32 -14.96 -9.26 15.15
C HIS A 32 -13.47 -9.46 14.81
N CYS A 33 -13.13 -9.92 13.60
CA CYS A 33 -11.74 -10.13 13.20
C CYS A 33 -11.08 -8.80 12.81
N ILE A 34 -10.39 -8.17 13.76
CA ILE A 34 -9.73 -6.87 13.54
C ILE A 34 -8.81 -6.85 12.31
N PRO A 35 -7.90 -7.85 12.09
CA PRO A 35 -7.04 -7.87 10.91
C PRO A 35 -7.81 -7.73 9.59
N HIS A 36 -8.87 -8.51 9.41
CA HIS A 36 -9.65 -8.52 8.17
C HIS A 36 -10.59 -7.32 8.05
N GLN A 37 -11.12 -6.80 9.15
CA GLN A 37 -12.03 -5.64 9.12
C GLN A 37 -11.28 -4.32 8.93
N LYS A 38 -10.05 -4.20 9.44
CA LYS A 38 -9.30 -2.94 9.43
C LYS A 38 -8.22 -2.87 8.35
N PHE A 39 -7.46 -3.96 8.15
CA PHE A 39 -6.22 -3.95 7.35
C PHE A 39 -6.35 -4.69 6.02
N SER A 40 -7.15 -5.76 5.96
CA SER A 40 -7.28 -6.55 4.72
C SER A 40 -7.95 -5.75 3.61
N MET A 41 -7.31 -5.74 2.45
CA MET A 41 -7.90 -5.37 1.17
C MET A 41 -8.37 -6.64 0.48
N MET A 42 -9.68 -6.77 0.28
CA MET A 42 -10.24 -7.82 -0.56
C MET A 42 -10.24 -7.34 -2.01
N LEU A 43 -9.41 -7.96 -2.84
CA LEU A 43 -9.16 -7.53 -4.21
C LEU A 43 -9.67 -8.55 -5.22
N LEU A 44 -10.13 -8.06 -6.37
CA LEU A 44 -10.40 -8.86 -7.55
C LEU A 44 -9.46 -8.41 -8.67
N GLU A 45 -8.61 -9.33 -9.12
CA GLU A 45 -7.69 -9.08 -10.23
C GLU A 45 -8.25 -9.67 -11.53
N GLN A 46 -8.30 -8.86 -12.60
CA GLN A 46 -8.81 -9.28 -13.90
C GLN A 46 -8.21 -8.44 -15.04
N CYS A 47 -7.90 -9.07 -16.18
CA CYS A 47 -7.64 -8.37 -17.44
C CYS A 47 -8.91 -8.35 -18.28
N VAL A 48 -9.30 -7.19 -18.81
CA VAL A 48 -10.42 -7.06 -19.78
C VAL A 48 -9.94 -6.25 -20.97
N CYS A 49 -10.07 -6.80 -22.17
CA CYS A 49 -9.66 -6.14 -23.40
C CYS A 49 -10.75 -5.17 -23.88
N SER A 50 -10.46 -3.87 -23.91
CA SER A 50 -11.38 -2.88 -24.46
C SER A 50 -11.63 -3.02 -25.97
N ASN A 51 -10.74 -3.71 -26.70
CA ASN A 51 -10.85 -3.88 -28.15
C ASN A 51 -11.73 -5.07 -28.56
N CYS A 52 -11.51 -6.26 -27.99
CA CYS A 52 -12.25 -7.48 -28.37
C CYS A 52 -13.17 -8.02 -27.27
N GLY A 53 -13.21 -7.41 -26.09
CA GLY A 53 -13.99 -7.89 -24.95
C GLY A 53 -13.44 -9.14 -24.24
N GLY A 54 -12.35 -9.73 -24.75
CA GLY A 54 -11.72 -10.90 -24.12
C GLY A 54 -11.26 -10.59 -22.70
N SER A 55 -11.62 -11.45 -21.75
CA SER A 55 -11.32 -11.28 -20.33
C SER A 55 -10.64 -12.49 -19.71
N SER A 56 -9.75 -12.28 -18.74
CA SER A 56 -9.21 -13.37 -17.93
C SER A 56 -10.25 -13.85 -16.90
N GLN A 57 -10.00 -15.03 -16.32
CA GLN A 57 -10.72 -15.45 -15.11
C GLN A 57 -10.51 -14.38 -14.01
N PRO A 58 -11.57 -13.96 -13.31
CA PRO A 58 -11.44 -13.11 -12.13
C PRO A 58 -10.75 -13.87 -11.00
N LEU A 59 -9.75 -13.24 -10.36
CA LEU A 59 -8.98 -13.83 -9.27
C LEU A 59 -9.19 -13.03 -7.99
N PRO A 60 -10.06 -13.48 -7.06
CA PRO A 60 -10.23 -12.85 -5.76
C PRO A 60 -9.11 -13.27 -4.80
N PHE A 61 -8.60 -12.33 -4.01
CA PHE A 61 -7.62 -12.59 -2.95
C PHE A 61 -7.68 -11.52 -1.86
N SER A 62 -7.13 -11.84 -0.69
CA SER A 62 -6.95 -10.92 0.44
C SER A 62 -5.50 -10.45 0.47
N GLN A 63 -5.30 -9.15 0.71
CA GLN A 63 -3.97 -8.54 0.80
C GLN A 63 -3.90 -7.66 2.04
N MET A 64 -2.95 -7.92 2.93
CA MET A 64 -2.71 -7.11 4.13
C MET A 64 -1.75 -5.95 3.84
N VAL A 65 -0.73 -6.20 3.02
CA VAL A 65 0.29 -5.22 2.63
C VAL A 65 0.34 -5.04 1.12
N HIS A 66 0.22 -3.80 0.65
CA HIS A 66 0.35 -3.44 -0.75
C HIS A 66 1.81 -3.19 -1.12
N TYR A 67 2.48 -4.21 -1.64
CA TYR A 67 3.90 -4.14 -1.99
C TYR A 67 4.17 -3.37 -3.29
N ILE A 68 5.16 -2.48 -3.26
CA ILE A 68 5.60 -1.61 -4.35
C ILE A 68 7.13 -1.62 -4.43
N SER A 69 7.69 -1.91 -5.60
CA SER A 69 9.13 -1.72 -5.85
C SER A 69 9.49 -0.23 -5.84
N THR A 70 10.53 0.14 -5.11
CA THR A 70 11.02 1.53 -5.05
C THR A 70 11.51 2.01 -6.42
N THR A 71 12.16 1.15 -7.19
CA THR A 71 12.55 1.44 -8.57
C THR A 71 11.34 1.73 -9.47
N SER A 72 10.28 0.94 -9.35
CA SER A 72 9.04 1.18 -10.12
C SER A 72 8.36 2.48 -9.69
N LEU A 73 8.34 2.78 -8.39
CA LEU A 73 7.81 4.02 -7.84
C LEU A 73 8.55 5.25 -8.40
N CYS A 74 9.87 5.29 -8.27
CA CYS A 74 10.68 6.44 -8.73
C CYS A 74 10.56 6.64 -10.24
N ASN A 75 10.61 5.56 -11.03
CA ASN A 75 10.45 5.63 -12.49
C ASN A 75 9.08 6.19 -12.91
N GLN A 76 8.00 5.83 -12.21
CA GLN A 76 6.67 6.35 -12.48
C GLN A 76 6.53 7.81 -12.00
N ALA A 77 7.16 8.17 -10.89
CA ALA A 77 7.16 9.55 -10.40
C ALA A 77 7.81 10.48 -11.43
N LEU A 78 8.97 10.11 -11.99
CA LEU A 78 9.64 10.86 -13.05
C LEU A 78 8.77 11.02 -14.30
N LYS A 79 8.09 9.95 -14.75
CA LYS A 79 7.17 10.00 -15.90
C LYS A 79 5.96 10.90 -15.64
N MET A 80 5.41 10.86 -14.44
CA MET A 80 4.26 11.71 -14.06
C MET A 80 4.67 13.18 -13.98
N LEU A 81 5.84 13.49 -13.43
CA LEU A 81 6.38 14.85 -13.39
C LEU A 81 6.71 15.40 -14.78
N ALA A 82 7.25 14.57 -15.67
CA ALA A 82 7.55 14.99 -17.04
C ALA A 82 6.30 15.26 -17.90
N SER A 83 5.15 14.66 -17.55
CA SER A 83 3.91 14.73 -18.32
C SER A 83 2.87 15.70 -17.77
N ARG A 84 3.08 16.26 -16.57
CA ARG A 84 2.13 17.16 -15.91
C ARG A 84 2.81 18.43 -15.40
N GLU A 85 2.18 19.57 -15.64
CA GLU A 85 2.69 20.88 -15.20
C GLU A 85 2.52 21.14 -13.69
N GLN A 86 1.59 20.46 -13.00
CA GLN A 86 1.28 20.71 -11.58
C GLN A 86 1.01 19.42 -10.79
N ALA A 87 1.47 19.43 -9.53
CA ALA A 87 1.14 18.41 -8.55
C ALA A 87 -0.35 18.50 -8.16
N THR A 88 -1.05 17.36 -8.11
CA THR A 88 -2.44 17.29 -7.64
C THR A 88 -2.58 16.27 -6.50
N PRO A 89 -3.54 16.45 -5.57
CA PRO A 89 -3.74 15.52 -4.44
C PRO A 89 -3.97 14.06 -4.85
N ARG A 90 -4.45 13.82 -6.08
CA ARG A 90 -4.72 12.48 -6.63
C ARG A 90 -3.46 11.74 -7.11
N MET A 91 -2.35 12.46 -7.25
CA MET A 91 -1.14 11.90 -7.87
C MET A 91 -0.56 10.74 -7.11
N PHE A 92 -0.67 10.72 -5.78
CA PHE A 92 -0.06 9.65 -5.00
C PHE A 92 -0.74 8.29 -5.24
N GLY A 93 -2.07 8.24 -5.22
CA GLY A 93 -2.80 7.01 -5.55
C GLY A 93 -2.57 6.54 -6.98
N GLU A 94 -2.58 7.47 -7.96
CA GLU A 94 -2.27 7.15 -9.36
C GLU A 94 -0.84 6.64 -9.53
N LEU A 95 0.13 7.26 -8.83
CA LEU A 95 1.53 6.87 -8.84
C LEU A 95 1.69 5.44 -8.31
N LEU A 96 1.12 5.13 -7.15
CA LEU A 96 1.13 3.79 -6.57
C LEU A 96 0.48 2.79 -7.53
N ARG A 97 -0.68 3.12 -8.09
CA ARG A 97 -1.37 2.27 -9.06
C ARG A 97 -0.46 1.95 -10.24
N ASN A 98 0.17 2.96 -10.84
CA ASN A 98 1.06 2.81 -11.99
C ASN A 98 2.36 2.05 -11.64
N ALA A 99 2.88 2.21 -10.41
CA ALA A 99 4.03 1.48 -9.91
C ALA A 99 3.70 0.02 -9.54
N SER A 100 2.42 -0.28 -9.27
CA SER A 100 1.91 -1.62 -9.01
C SER A 100 1.63 -2.42 -10.28
N MET A 101 1.66 -1.78 -11.45
CA MET A 101 1.35 -2.42 -12.71
C MET A 101 2.49 -3.37 -13.06
N GLY A 102 2.23 -4.67 -12.89
CA GLY A 102 3.13 -5.73 -13.36
C GLY A 102 3.21 -5.77 -14.89
N ASP A 103 3.87 -6.81 -15.40
CA ASP A 103 4.11 -6.97 -16.83
C ASP A 103 2.82 -6.97 -17.68
N LEU A 104 2.96 -6.41 -18.88
CA LEU A 104 1.93 -6.45 -19.89
C LEU A 104 1.63 -7.90 -20.30
N ARG A 105 0.37 -8.32 -20.15
CA ARG A 105 -0.09 -9.65 -20.53
C ARG A 105 -0.71 -9.63 -21.92
N ASN A 106 -0.57 -10.71 -22.67
CA ASN A 106 -1.28 -10.86 -23.95
C ASN A 106 -2.79 -10.95 -23.71
N CYS A 107 -3.56 -10.34 -24.61
CA CYS A 107 -5.02 -10.39 -24.54
C CYS A 107 -5.51 -11.85 -24.51
N PRO A 108 -6.38 -12.24 -23.55
CA PRO A 108 -6.97 -13.58 -23.49
C PRO A 108 -7.76 -13.95 -24.74
N GLY A 109 -8.36 -12.96 -25.41
CA GLY A 109 -9.04 -13.14 -26.70
C GLY A 109 -8.10 -13.17 -27.91
N GLN A 110 -6.78 -13.20 -27.70
CA GLN A 110 -5.73 -13.36 -28.72
C GLN A 110 -5.78 -12.36 -29.88
N CYS A 111 -6.32 -11.15 -29.65
CA CYS A 111 -6.45 -10.12 -30.69
C CYS A 111 -5.15 -9.31 -30.94
N GLY A 112 -4.02 -9.72 -30.36
CA GLY A 112 -2.72 -9.05 -30.47
C GLY A 112 -2.50 -7.87 -29.52
N GLN A 113 -3.50 -7.45 -28.75
CA GLN A 113 -3.35 -6.40 -27.74
C GLN A 113 -2.59 -6.89 -26.50
N LYS A 114 -1.85 -5.97 -25.89
CA LYS A 114 -1.19 -6.16 -24.59
C LYS A 114 -1.96 -5.38 -23.53
N LEU A 115 -2.33 -6.05 -22.45
CA LEU A 115 -3.22 -5.55 -21.41
C LEU A 115 -2.49 -5.50 -20.07
N GLN A 116 -2.78 -4.47 -19.29
CA GLN A 116 -2.45 -4.45 -17.88
C GLN A 116 -3.55 -5.11 -17.08
N THR A 117 -3.17 -5.73 -15.97
CA THR A 117 -4.13 -6.30 -15.06
C THR A 117 -4.80 -5.20 -14.23
N SER A 118 -6.12 -5.28 -14.11
CA SER A 118 -6.93 -4.34 -13.35
C SER A 118 -7.25 -4.92 -11.99
N ARG A 119 -7.14 -4.10 -10.93
CA ARG A 119 -7.52 -4.49 -9.56
C ARG A 119 -8.74 -3.71 -9.09
N VAL A 120 -9.73 -4.43 -8.58
CA VAL A 120 -10.97 -3.88 -8.02
C VAL A 120 -10.99 -4.14 -6.52
N LEU A 121 -11.19 -3.10 -5.72
CA LEU A 121 -11.37 -3.22 -4.27
C LEU A 121 -12.82 -3.58 -3.93
N LEU A 122 -12.99 -4.70 -3.23
CA LEU A 122 -14.28 -5.31 -2.91
C LEU A 122 -14.80 -4.97 -1.50
N ASN A 123 -13.97 -4.37 -0.65
CA ASN A 123 -14.32 -4.01 0.72
C ASN A 123 -13.88 -2.56 1.06
N SER A 124 -13.99 -2.19 2.34
CA SER A 124 -13.62 -0.87 2.85
C SER A 124 -12.60 -0.98 3.99
N PRO A 125 -11.30 -1.20 3.69
CA PRO A 125 -10.25 -1.16 4.69
C PRO A 125 -10.20 0.22 5.36
N GLU A 126 -9.86 0.25 6.64
CA GLU A 126 -9.69 1.50 7.40
C GLU A 126 -8.22 1.91 7.50
N VAL A 127 -7.32 0.95 7.31
CA VAL A 127 -5.87 1.13 7.29
C VAL A 127 -5.34 0.49 6.01
N VAL A 128 -4.48 1.21 5.29
CA VAL A 128 -3.75 0.66 4.15
C VAL A 128 -2.27 0.65 4.48
N THR A 129 -1.67 -0.54 4.47
CA THR A 129 -0.23 -0.70 4.64
C THR A 129 0.43 -0.82 3.26
N ILE A 130 1.47 -0.02 3.01
CA ILE A 130 2.25 -0.06 1.77
C ILE A 130 3.65 -0.57 2.09
N GLY A 131 4.01 -1.69 1.48
CA GLY A 131 5.32 -2.33 1.60
C GLY A 131 6.29 -1.81 0.53
N LEU A 132 7.35 -1.10 0.90
CA LEU A 132 8.35 -0.65 -0.07
C LEU A 132 9.44 -1.71 -0.24
N VAL A 133 9.56 -2.22 -1.46
CA VAL A 133 10.53 -3.25 -1.86
C VAL A 133 11.74 -2.61 -2.51
N TRP A 134 12.88 -2.74 -1.84
CA TRP A 134 14.17 -2.25 -2.32
C TRP A 134 14.88 -3.35 -3.10
N ASP A 135 15.35 -3.04 -4.30
CA ASP A 135 16.05 -4.01 -5.13
C ASP A 135 17.51 -4.29 -4.66
N SER A 136 18.00 -3.54 -3.66
CA SER A 136 19.34 -3.73 -3.09
C SER A 136 19.48 -3.15 -1.68
N GLU A 137 20.41 -3.70 -0.89
CA GLU A 137 20.77 -3.20 0.45
C GLU A 137 21.42 -1.79 0.44
N HIS A 138 21.88 -1.32 -0.72
CA HIS A 138 22.63 -0.06 -0.88
C HIS A 138 22.01 0.81 -1.98
N SER A 139 20.69 0.93 -1.98
CA SER A 139 19.98 1.77 -2.94
C SER A 139 20.30 3.25 -2.72
N ASP A 140 20.55 3.97 -3.81
CA ASP A 140 20.69 5.42 -3.88
C ASP A 140 19.33 6.14 -4.06
N LEU A 141 18.23 5.40 -4.16
CA LEU A 141 16.89 5.93 -4.41
C LEU A 141 16.18 6.50 -3.17
N ALA A 142 16.85 6.55 -2.01
CA ALA A 142 16.22 6.94 -0.75
C ALA A 142 15.56 8.33 -0.81
N GLU A 143 16.26 9.31 -1.36
CA GLU A 143 15.75 10.67 -1.52
C GLU A 143 14.58 10.74 -2.52
N ASP A 144 14.71 10.05 -3.66
CA ASP A 144 13.65 9.98 -4.67
C ASP A 144 12.37 9.33 -4.13
N VAL A 145 12.50 8.26 -3.33
CA VAL A 145 11.37 7.61 -2.68
C VAL A 145 10.69 8.59 -1.74
N ILE A 146 11.43 9.28 -0.87
CA ILE A 146 10.87 10.28 0.06
C ILE A 146 10.10 11.36 -0.71
N HIS A 147 10.61 11.83 -1.83
CA HIS A 147 9.92 12.81 -2.68
C HIS A 147 8.68 12.26 -3.39
N ALA A 148 8.64 10.96 -3.65
CA ALA A 148 7.51 10.28 -4.27
C ALA A 148 6.38 9.94 -3.28
N LEU A 149 6.67 9.85 -1.96
CA LEU A 149 5.68 9.52 -0.95
C LEU A 149 4.67 10.66 -0.75
N GLY A 150 3.38 10.29 -0.79
CA GLY A 150 2.27 11.17 -0.43
C GLY A 150 1.78 10.92 0.99
N THR A 151 1.18 11.95 1.58
CA THR A 151 0.59 11.90 2.92
C THR A 151 -0.92 11.70 2.92
N CYS A 152 -1.55 11.72 1.74
CA CYS A 152 -2.98 11.50 1.54
C CYS A 152 -3.19 10.49 0.40
N LEU A 153 -4.14 9.57 0.57
CA LEU A 153 -4.49 8.53 -0.39
C LEU A 153 -6.00 8.38 -0.52
N HIS A 154 -6.49 8.48 -1.76
CA HIS A 154 -7.84 8.09 -2.12
C HIS A 154 -7.83 6.69 -2.74
N LEU A 155 -8.66 5.77 -2.23
CA LEU A 155 -8.68 4.38 -2.71
C LEU A 155 -9.12 4.28 -4.18
N GLY A 156 -9.96 5.21 -4.65
CA GLY A 156 -10.36 5.31 -6.05
C GLY A 156 -9.23 5.73 -7.00
N ASP A 157 -8.12 6.26 -6.48
CA ASP A 157 -6.93 6.57 -7.26
C ASP A 157 -5.95 5.37 -7.30
N LEU A 158 -5.89 4.60 -6.20
CA LEU A 158 -5.06 3.39 -6.11
C LEU A 158 -5.62 2.21 -6.93
N PHE A 159 -6.94 1.99 -6.89
CA PHE A 159 -7.59 0.87 -7.57
C PHE A 159 -8.36 1.32 -8.80
N SER A 160 -8.48 0.44 -9.79
CA SER A 160 -9.25 0.74 -11.02
C SER A 160 -10.74 0.99 -10.75
N ARG A 161 -11.26 0.35 -9.70
CA ARG A 161 -12.63 0.49 -9.22
C ARG A 161 -12.67 0.13 -7.74
N VAL A 162 -13.48 0.85 -6.99
CA VAL A 162 -13.81 0.57 -5.59
C VAL A 162 -15.31 0.36 -5.50
N THR A 163 -15.74 -0.78 -4.96
CA THR A 163 -17.16 -1.17 -4.95
C THR A 163 -17.91 -0.51 -3.80
N GLU A 164 -17.34 -0.54 -2.60
CA GLU A 164 -17.92 0.03 -1.39
C GLU A 164 -17.97 1.56 -1.43
N GLU A 165 -19.14 2.13 -1.08
CA GLU A 165 -19.33 3.60 -1.05
C GLU A 165 -18.46 4.26 0.04
N LYS A 166 -18.38 3.63 1.23
CA LYS A 166 -17.53 4.11 2.33
C LYS A 166 -16.08 4.28 1.85
N ALA A 167 -15.53 3.24 1.22
CA ALA A 167 -14.17 3.24 0.69
C ALA A 167 -13.96 4.28 -0.43
N ARG A 168 -14.97 4.51 -1.27
CA ARG A 168 -14.91 5.54 -2.33
C ARG A 168 -14.85 6.96 -1.78
N GLN A 169 -15.52 7.21 -0.66
CA GLN A 169 -15.58 8.54 -0.03
C GLN A 169 -14.47 8.76 1.00
N SER A 170 -13.82 7.69 1.45
CA SER A 170 -12.73 7.78 2.42
C SER A 170 -11.46 8.39 1.82
N GLU A 171 -10.88 9.31 2.58
CA GLU A 171 -9.54 9.83 2.39
C GLU A 171 -8.67 9.26 3.52
N LEU A 172 -7.54 8.65 3.17
CA LEU A 172 -6.60 8.06 4.11
C LEU A 172 -5.40 8.98 4.27
N TYR A 173 -4.87 9.08 5.49
CA TYR A 173 -3.74 9.95 5.82
C TYR A 173 -2.57 9.15 6.38
N LEU A 174 -1.36 9.58 6.08
CA LEU A 174 -0.15 8.98 6.60
C LEU A 174 -0.05 9.16 8.12
N VAL A 175 0.06 8.04 8.84
CA VAL A 175 0.22 8.03 10.30
C VAL A 175 1.41 7.23 10.79
N GLY A 176 2.06 6.44 9.94
CA GLY A 176 3.13 5.55 10.33
C GLY A 176 4.16 5.33 9.22
N ILE A 177 5.43 5.40 9.58
CA ILE A 177 6.54 4.99 8.71
C ILE A 177 7.48 4.11 9.54
N VAL A 178 7.78 2.92 9.02
CA VAL A 178 8.82 2.04 9.55
C VAL A 178 10.02 2.12 8.62
N CYS A 179 11.16 2.56 9.14
CA CYS A 179 12.40 2.73 8.40
C CYS A 179 13.43 1.70 8.84
N TYR A 180 14.20 1.18 7.89
CA TYR A 180 15.34 0.32 8.14
C TYR A 180 16.62 0.97 7.63
N TYR A 181 17.59 1.18 8.51
CA TYR A 181 18.89 1.70 8.13
C TYR A 181 19.99 1.10 8.99
N GLY A 182 21.10 0.69 8.36
CA GLY A 182 22.27 0.20 9.11
C GLY A 182 21.98 -1.03 9.98
N ARG A 183 21.05 -1.90 9.56
CA ARG A 183 20.54 -3.06 10.33
C ARG A 183 19.74 -2.70 11.57
N HIS A 184 19.14 -1.53 11.57
CA HIS A 184 18.37 -1.00 12.67
C HIS A 184 17.03 -0.49 12.19
N TYR A 185 15.97 -0.83 12.93
CA TYR A 185 14.63 -0.31 12.66
C TYR A 185 14.35 0.90 13.53
N SER A 186 13.79 1.94 12.95
CA SER A 186 13.21 3.06 13.67
C SER A 186 11.87 3.44 13.06
N THR A 187 11.03 4.11 13.83
CA THR A 187 9.67 4.40 13.36
C THR A 187 9.27 5.84 13.63
N PHE A 188 8.39 6.33 12.76
CA PHE A 188 7.71 7.62 12.92
C PHE A 188 6.22 7.32 12.97
N PHE A 189 5.56 7.73 14.06
CA PHE A 189 4.11 7.61 14.17
C PHE A 189 3.45 8.91 14.58
N PHE A 190 2.28 9.19 14.00
CA PHE A 190 1.46 10.33 14.36
C PHE A 190 0.63 10.00 15.60
N GLN A 191 0.87 10.72 16.70
CA GLN A 191 0.10 10.53 17.91
C GLN A 191 -1.17 11.39 17.86
N THR A 192 -2.30 10.75 17.55
CA THR A 192 -3.61 11.43 17.36
C THR A 192 -4.04 12.31 18.54
N ARG A 193 -3.80 11.91 19.79
CA ARG A 193 -4.19 12.71 20.98
C ARG A 193 -3.41 14.01 21.12
N MET A 194 -2.09 13.97 20.85
CA MET A 194 -1.21 15.14 20.97
C MET A 194 -1.07 15.91 19.66
N ARG A 195 -1.47 15.26 18.55
CA ARG A 195 -1.39 15.75 17.18
C ARG A 195 0.02 16.18 16.81
N ARG A 196 0.97 15.31 17.18
CA ARG A 196 2.41 15.46 17.03
C ARG A 196 2.98 14.19 16.43
N TRP A 197 4.01 14.35 15.61
CA TRP A 197 4.80 13.22 15.11
C TRP A 197 5.83 12.83 16.16
N MET A 198 5.94 11.53 16.39
CA MET A 198 6.84 10.93 17.36
C MET A 198 7.80 10.00 16.62
N TYR A 199 9.10 10.17 16.88
CA TYR A 199 10.13 9.24 16.44
C TYR A 199 10.46 8.28 17.59
N PHE A 200 10.46 7.00 17.27
CA PHE A 200 10.78 5.91 18.18
C PHE A 200 12.01 5.16 17.67
N ASP A 201 13.02 5.08 18.54
CA ASP A 201 14.28 4.39 18.34
C ASP A 201 14.62 3.62 19.62
N ASP A 202 14.15 2.37 19.68
CA ASP A 202 14.14 1.53 20.87
C ASP A 202 13.55 2.26 22.11
N ALA A 203 14.39 2.55 23.11
CA ALA A 203 14.00 3.25 24.32
C ALA A 203 13.96 4.78 24.15
N HIS A 204 14.47 5.32 23.04
CA HIS A 204 14.52 6.75 22.76
C HIS A 204 13.25 7.17 22.03
N VAL A 205 12.55 8.14 22.62
CA VAL A 205 11.35 8.73 22.04
C VAL A 205 11.53 10.24 21.98
N LYS A 206 11.36 10.81 20.79
CA LYS A 206 11.44 12.27 20.59
C LYS A 206 10.28 12.76 19.74
N GLU A 207 9.79 13.94 20.06
CA GLU A 207 8.89 14.66 19.17
C GLU A 207 9.65 15.20 17.97
N VAL A 208 9.05 15.11 16.78
CA VAL A 208 9.59 15.72 15.56
C VAL A 208 8.58 16.71 14.99
N ALA A 209 9.07 17.90 14.65
CA ALA A 209 8.20 19.03 14.32
C ALA A 209 7.46 18.84 12.99
N LEU A 210 8.04 18.14 12.00
CA LEU A 210 7.49 18.04 10.64
C LEU A 210 7.98 16.79 9.89
N ILE A 211 7.05 16.02 9.29
CA ILE A 211 7.23 15.42 7.94
C ILE A 211 6.71 16.40 6.84
N SER A 212 6.32 17.60 7.31
CA SER A 212 5.64 18.75 6.69
C SER A 212 4.09 18.72 6.69
N GLU A 213 3.56 18.92 7.91
CA GLU A 213 2.23 19.44 8.32
C GLU A 213 0.92 18.80 7.81
N ILE A 214 0.41 17.69 8.38
CA ILE A 214 -1.05 17.41 8.29
C ILE A 214 -1.57 16.64 9.54
N ARG A 215 -2.80 16.98 9.98
CA ARG A 215 -3.71 16.18 10.84
C ARG A 215 -4.35 15.03 10.02
N PHE A 216 -5.11 14.14 10.67
CA PHE A 216 -6.43 13.58 10.27
C PHE A 216 -6.58 12.08 10.56
N ASP A 217 -7.84 11.65 10.58
CA ASP A 217 -8.34 10.30 10.88
C ASP A 217 -8.36 9.44 9.60
N HIS A 218 -8.05 8.15 9.76
CA HIS A 218 -7.72 7.10 8.77
C HIS A 218 -6.26 7.04 8.33
N GLU A 219 -5.72 5.82 8.24
CA GLU A 219 -4.29 5.56 8.48
C GLU A 219 -3.60 4.87 7.29
N ILE A 220 -2.53 5.47 6.76
CA ILE A 220 -1.55 4.81 5.89
C ILE A 220 -0.33 4.49 6.73
N ILE A 221 0.16 3.25 6.60
CA ILE A 221 1.43 2.83 7.21
C ILE A 221 2.38 2.44 6.07
N PHE A 222 3.51 3.14 5.95
CA PHE A 222 4.61 2.66 5.13
C PHE A 222 5.45 1.68 5.96
N THR A 223 5.60 0.47 5.43
CA THR A 223 6.51 -0.54 5.96
C THR A 223 7.57 -0.84 4.92
N GLU A 224 8.81 -0.98 5.33
CA GLU A 224 9.90 -1.36 4.45
C GLU A 224 10.07 -2.88 4.44
N THR A 225 10.24 -3.48 3.26
CA THR A 225 10.72 -4.87 3.16
C THR A 225 12.24 -4.89 3.07
N SER A 226 12.88 -5.63 3.96
CA SER A 226 14.32 -5.88 3.87
C SER A 226 14.55 -7.01 2.88
N ASP A 227 15.16 -6.71 1.73
CA ASP A 227 15.49 -7.68 0.71
C ASP A 227 16.44 -8.74 1.29
N LYS A 228 15.93 -9.95 1.53
CA LYS A 228 16.76 -11.12 1.85
C LYS A 228 16.97 -11.90 0.56
N LYS A 229 18.21 -11.85 0.05
CA LYS A 229 18.75 -12.96 -0.74
C LYS A 229 19.05 -14.15 0.16
#